data_AF-A0A011PWN1-F1
#
_entry.id   AF-A0A011PWN1-F1
#
_cell.length_a   1.000
_cell.length_b   1.000
_cell.length_c   1.000
_cell.angle_alpha   90.00
_cell.angle_beta   90.00
_cell.angle_gamma   90.00
#
_symmetry.space_group_name_H-M   'P 1'
#
loop_
_entity.id
_entity.type
_entity.pdbx_description
1 polymer ?
#
loop_
_entity_poly.entity_id
_entity_poly.type
_entity_poly.pdbx_seq_one_letter_code
_entity_poly.pdbx_strand_id
1 'polypeptide(L)'
;MTRYLLYWWMTADACLGEATQSLIEQSEILASVTSLWEMVLKNGKGKLPLPPGELTTELEAQGFVLLPILPRHIAAVRRLGCAHADPFYRMLIVQANDERLTLLTRDAAILALNLDGVVKA
;
A
#
# COMPACT_ATOMS: atom_id res chain seq x y z
N MET A 1 0.33 -0.87 3.51
CA MET A 1 -0.51 -1.69 2.59
C MET A 1 -0.34 -1.26 1.13
N THR A 2 -0.43 -2.18 0.16
CA THR A 2 -0.45 -1.82 -1.27
C THR A 2 -1.80 -1.25 -1.72
N ARG A 3 -1.83 -0.60 -2.89
CA ARG A 3 -3.06 0.01 -3.43
C ARG A 3 -4.23 -0.96 -3.54
N TYR A 4 -4.01 -2.17 -4.06
CA TYR A 4 -5.12 -3.12 -4.28
C TYR A 4 -5.82 -3.48 -2.97
N LEU A 5 -5.04 -3.77 -1.93
CA LEU A 5 -5.58 -4.07 -0.60
C LEU A 5 -6.29 -2.86 0.00
N LEU A 6 -5.69 -1.68 -0.10
CA LEU A 6 -6.30 -0.45 0.41
C LEU A 6 -7.62 -0.13 -0.30
N TYR A 7 -7.65 -0.29 -1.61
CA TYR A 7 -8.85 -0.10 -2.41
C TYR A 7 -9.96 -1.08 -2.01
N TRP A 8 -9.66 -2.38 -1.98
CA TRP A 8 -10.64 -3.40 -1.59
C TRP A 8 -11.17 -3.17 -0.19
N TRP A 9 -10.33 -2.69 0.72
CA TRP A 9 -10.75 -2.35 2.07
C TRP A 9 -11.76 -1.21 2.05
N MET A 10 -11.43 -0.11 1.37
CA MET A 10 -12.32 1.06 1.27
C MET A 10 -13.63 0.78 0.54
N THR A 11 -13.66 -0.19 -0.38
CA THR A 11 -14.88 -0.53 -1.14
C THR A 11 -15.63 -1.73 -0.56
N ALA A 12 -15.22 -2.24 0.61
CA ALA A 12 -15.75 -3.46 1.21
C ALA A 12 -15.83 -4.63 0.20
N ASP A 13 -14.81 -4.76 -0.65
CA ASP A 13 -14.78 -5.74 -1.73
C ASP A 13 -14.57 -7.15 -1.14
N ALA A 14 -15.41 -8.10 -1.58
CA ALA A 14 -15.34 -9.51 -1.19
C ALA A 14 -13.99 -10.18 -1.51
N CYS A 15 -13.14 -9.54 -2.31
CA CYS A 15 -11.78 -10.01 -2.56
C CYS A 15 -10.89 -10.01 -1.30
N LEU A 16 -11.18 -9.21 -0.27
CA LEU A 16 -10.51 -9.34 1.04
C LEU A 16 -10.99 -10.62 1.72
N GLY A 17 -10.15 -11.64 1.77
CA GLY A 17 -10.49 -12.90 2.45
C GLY A 17 -10.46 -12.70 3.96
N GLU A 18 -11.18 -13.56 4.69
CA GLU A 18 -11.28 -13.49 6.16
C GLU A 18 -9.90 -13.44 6.84
N ALA A 19 -8.93 -14.23 6.35
CA ALA A 19 -7.57 -14.23 6.89
C ALA A 19 -6.88 -12.86 6.78
N THR A 20 -7.06 -12.15 5.65
CA THR A 20 -6.49 -10.80 5.46
C THR A 20 -7.20 -9.79 6.38
N GLN A 21 -8.51 -9.91 6.54
CA GLN A 21 -9.30 -9.04 7.42
C GLN A 21 -8.88 -9.23 8.89
N SER A 22 -8.78 -10.47 9.37
CA SER A 22 -8.32 -10.76 10.72
C SER A 22 -6.90 -10.27 10.98
N LEU A 23 -5.99 -10.37 10.00
CA LEU A 23 -4.64 -9.83 10.13
C LEU A 23 -4.63 -8.31 10.26
N ILE A 24 -5.49 -7.63 9.50
CA ILE A 24 -5.67 -6.17 9.56
C ILE A 24 -6.22 -5.75 10.91
N GLU A 25 -7.23 -6.45 11.43
CA GLU A 25 -7.86 -6.14 12.73
C GLU A 25 -6.93 -6.36 13.93
N GLN A 26 -5.98 -7.29 13.83
CA GLN A 26 -5.05 -7.64 14.91
C GLN A 26 -3.76 -6.81 14.92
N SER A 27 -3.56 -5.94 13.94
CA SER A 27 -2.31 -5.21 13.74
C SER A 27 -2.56 -3.71 13.59
N GLU A 28 -1.58 -2.89 13.96
CA GLU A 28 -1.59 -1.48 13.55
C GLU A 28 -1.28 -1.40 12.04
N ILE A 29 -2.27 -0.97 11.25
CA ILE A 29 -2.12 -0.91 9.80
C ILE A 29 -1.81 0.50 9.34
N LEU A 30 -0.65 0.63 8.70
CA LEU A 30 -0.23 1.85 8.05
C LEU A 30 -0.65 1.86 6.56
N ALA A 31 -1.35 2.93 6.17
CA ALA A 31 -1.68 3.23 4.80
C ALA A 31 -0.67 4.23 4.22
N SER A 32 0.16 3.78 3.28
CA SER A 32 1.12 4.67 2.61
C SER A 32 0.39 5.66 1.71
N VAL A 33 0.75 6.94 1.81
CA VAL A 33 0.25 7.99 0.91
C VAL A 33 0.64 7.74 -0.56
N THR A 34 1.65 6.90 -0.81
CA THR A 34 1.99 6.42 -2.16
C THR A 34 0.83 5.63 -2.79
N SER A 35 0.18 4.76 -2.01
CA SER A 35 -0.98 3.98 -2.48
C SER A 35 -2.15 4.90 -2.81
N LEU A 36 -2.42 5.90 -1.96
CA LEU A 36 -3.47 6.90 -2.21
C LEU A 36 -3.16 7.73 -3.47
N TRP A 37 -1.90 8.13 -3.63
CA TRP A 37 -1.46 8.87 -4.82
C TRP A 37 -1.67 8.06 -6.11
N GLU A 38 -1.33 6.77 -6.11
CA GLU A 38 -1.61 5.88 -7.25
C GLU A 38 -3.12 5.76 -7.53
N MET A 39 -3.95 5.68 -6.48
CA MET A 39 -5.42 5.63 -6.60
C MET A 39 -5.98 6.85 -7.30
N VAL A 40 -5.60 8.04 -6.84
CA VAL A 40 -6.06 9.32 -7.42
C VAL A 40 -5.64 9.45 -8.88
N LEU A 41 -4.40 9.07 -9.22
CA LEU A 41 -3.93 9.10 -10.60
C LEU A 41 -4.66 8.10 -11.51
N LYS A 42 -5.05 6.93 -10.98
CA LYS A 42 -5.86 5.96 -11.74
C LYS A 42 -7.30 6.41 -11.90
N ASN A 43 -7.87 7.06 -10.88
CA ASN A 43 -9.20 7.64 -10.94
C ASN A 43 -9.30 8.76 -11.97
N GLY A 44 -8.33 9.68 -12.00
CA GLY A 44 -8.28 10.74 -13.02
C GLY A 44 -8.17 10.23 -14.46
N LYS A 45 -7.73 8.96 -14.65
CA LYS A 45 -7.69 8.27 -15.95
C LYS A 45 -8.95 7.44 -16.23
N GLY A 46 -9.96 7.48 -15.37
CA GLY A 46 -11.18 6.67 -15.47
C GLY A 46 -10.96 5.17 -15.22
N LYS A 47 -9.80 4.77 -14.68
CA LYS A 47 -9.42 3.35 -14.52
C LYS A 47 -9.74 2.76 -13.15
N LEU A 48 -10.09 3.61 -12.18
CA LEU A 48 -10.40 3.19 -10.82
C LEU A 48 -11.45 4.13 -10.23
N PRO A 49 -12.73 3.72 -10.13
CA PRO A 49 -13.73 4.52 -9.43
C PRO A 49 -13.38 4.57 -7.94
N LEU A 50 -13.35 5.76 -7.35
CA LEU A 50 -13.07 5.95 -5.93
C LEU A 50 -14.36 6.24 -5.17
N PRO A 51 -14.45 5.86 -3.89
CA PRO A 51 -15.59 6.24 -3.06
C PRO A 51 -15.69 7.76 -2.96
N PRO A 52 -16.90 8.31 -2.73
CA PRO A 52 -17.08 9.72 -2.51
C PRO A 52 -16.41 10.17 -1.21
N GLY A 53 -16.09 11.46 -1.11
CA GLY A 53 -15.46 12.03 0.08
C GLY A 53 -13.94 12.13 -0.04
N GLU A 54 -13.33 12.47 1.09
CA GLU A 54 -11.88 12.65 1.19
C GLU A 54 -11.25 11.36 1.72
N LEU A 55 -10.32 10.78 0.95
CA LEU A 55 -9.78 9.43 1.21
C LEU A 55 -9.01 9.36 2.53
N THR A 56 -8.25 10.40 2.88
CA THR A 56 -7.43 10.41 4.10
C THR A 56 -8.30 10.40 5.35
N THR A 57 -9.34 11.22 5.36
CA THR A 57 -10.32 11.34 6.45
C THR A 57 -11.05 10.03 6.68
N GLU A 58 -11.48 9.37 5.61
CA GLU A 58 -12.18 8.09 5.69
C GLU A 58 -11.27 6.98 6.25
N LEU A 59 -10.01 6.91 5.80
CA LEU A 59 -9.04 5.94 6.30
C LEU A 59 -8.69 6.18 7.77
N GLU A 60 -8.47 7.43 8.17
CA GLU A 60 -8.20 7.80 9.56
C GLU A 60 -9.40 7.47 10.46
N ALA A 61 -10.63 7.70 10.00
CA ALA A 61 -11.84 7.34 10.73
C ALA A 61 -11.98 5.82 10.94
N GLN A 62 -11.40 5.02 10.05
CA GLN A 62 -11.32 3.56 10.15
C GLN A 62 -10.09 3.06 10.93
N GLY A 63 -9.32 3.97 11.54
CA GLY A 63 -8.18 3.64 12.41
C GLY A 63 -6.86 3.44 11.68
N PHE A 64 -6.76 3.76 10.38
CA PHE A 64 -5.49 3.71 9.67
C PHE A 64 -4.60 4.87 10.04
N VAL A 65 -3.29 4.58 10.17
CA VAL A 65 -2.26 5.60 10.28
C VAL A 65 -1.69 5.88 8.88
N LEU A 66 -1.73 7.13 8.44
CA LEU A 66 -1.17 7.52 7.16
C LEU A 66 0.35 7.62 7.24
N LEU A 67 1.04 6.89 6.38
CA LEU A 67 2.50 6.89 6.30
C LEU A 67 2.96 7.86 5.20
N PRO A 68 3.56 9.02 5.55
CA PRO A 68 4.01 10.01 4.58
C PRO A 68 5.23 9.51 3.81
N ILE A 69 5.44 10.07 2.62
CA ILE A 69 6.71 9.96 1.90
C ILE A 69 7.66 11.03 2.47
N LEU A 70 8.83 10.61 2.92
CA LEU A 70 9.87 11.47 3.47
C LEU A 70 11.06 11.54 2.50
N PRO A 71 11.88 12.62 2.55
CA PRO A 71 13.03 12.75 1.66
C PRO A 71 13.99 11.54 1.68
N ARG A 72 14.14 10.89 2.85
CA ARG A 72 14.95 9.67 3.00
C ARG A 72 14.42 8.49 2.19
N HIS A 73 13.09 8.35 2.07
CA HIS A 73 12.46 7.32 1.23
C HIS A 73 12.80 7.56 -0.24
N ILE A 74 12.68 8.80 -0.70
CA ILE A 74 13.01 9.16 -2.10
C ILE A 74 14.48 8.82 -2.41
N ALA A 75 15.41 9.18 -1.52
CA ALA A 75 16.82 8.87 -1.70
C ALA A 75 17.10 7.36 -1.67
N ALA A 76 16.35 6.59 -0.88
CA ALA A 76 16.47 5.13 -0.81
C ALA A 76 15.94 4.42 -2.07
N VAL A 77 14.94 4.97 -2.78
CA VAL A 77 14.45 4.41 -4.06
C VAL A 77 15.56 4.29 -5.11
N ARG A 78 16.51 5.23 -5.16
CA ARG A 78 17.67 5.15 -6.05
C ARG A 78 18.60 3.98 -5.73
N ARG A 79 18.67 3.59 -4.45
CA ARG A 79 19.53 2.51 -3.94
C ARG A 79 18.85 1.15 -3.97
N LEU A 80 17.53 1.11 -4.22
CA LEU A 80 16.78 -0.12 -4.33
C LEU A 80 17.25 -0.91 -5.55
N GLY A 81 18.00 -1.99 -5.31
CA GLY A 81 18.60 -2.82 -6.35
C GLY A 81 17.62 -3.75 -7.07
N CYS A 82 16.37 -3.86 -6.59
CA CYS A 82 15.37 -4.72 -7.23
C CYS A 82 14.72 -4.03 -8.45
N ALA A 83 14.59 -4.78 -9.54
CA ALA A 83 14.15 -4.28 -10.85
C ALA A 83 12.61 -4.19 -11.00
N HIS A 84 11.87 -3.74 -9.98
CA HIS A 84 10.43 -3.54 -10.15
C HIS A 84 10.18 -2.31 -11.05
N ALA A 85 9.44 -2.47 -12.16
CA ALA A 85 9.25 -1.39 -13.13
C ALA A 85 8.32 -0.26 -12.62
N ASP A 86 7.35 -0.61 -11.77
CA ASP A 86 6.39 0.35 -11.23
C ASP A 86 7.01 1.25 -10.12
N PRO A 87 7.00 2.59 -10.27
CA PRO A 87 7.55 3.51 -9.29
C PRO A 87 6.81 3.52 -7.94
N PHE A 88 5.50 3.27 -7.91
CA PHE A 88 4.71 3.25 -6.67
C PHE A 88 5.11 2.04 -5.83
N TYR A 89 5.26 0.87 -6.46
CA TYR A 89 5.72 -0.32 -5.75
C TYR A 89 7.16 -0.22 -5.26
N ARG A 90 8.06 0.42 -6.02
CA ARG A 90 9.41 0.72 -5.53
C ARG A 90 9.38 1.59 -4.27
N MET A 91 8.53 2.62 -4.24
CA MET A 91 8.38 3.47 -3.07
C MET A 91 7.78 2.69 -1.87
N LEU A 92 6.78 1.83 -2.10
CA LEU A 92 6.19 1.00 -1.05
C LEU A 92 7.21 0.02 -0.43
N ILE A 93 8.02 -0.62 -1.27
CA ILE A 93 9.11 -1.50 -0.80
C ILE A 93 10.10 -0.72 0.05
N VAL A 94 10.49 0.48 -0.40
CA VAL A 94 11.44 1.33 0.34
C VAL A 94 10.86 1.81 1.66
N GLN A 95 9.60 2.27 1.68
CA GLN A 95 8.95 2.69 2.93
C GLN A 95 8.86 1.53 3.91
N ALA A 96 8.52 0.33 3.44
CA ALA A 96 8.48 -0.85 4.30
C ALA A 96 9.87 -1.16 4.90
N ASN A 97 10.92 -1.14 4.07
CA ASN A 97 12.27 -1.42 4.54
C ASN A 97 12.84 -0.32 5.47
N ASP A 98 12.68 0.95 5.11
CA ASP A 98 13.25 2.10 5.85
C ASP A 98 12.54 2.30 7.21
N GLU A 99 11.24 2.04 7.27
CA GLU A 99 10.43 2.14 8.50
C GLU A 99 10.35 0.81 9.26
N ARG A 100 11.03 -0.25 8.79
CA ARG A 100 11.02 -1.61 9.39
C ARG A 100 9.61 -2.20 9.55
N LEU A 101 8.76 -1.96 8.55
CA LEU A 101 7.39 -2.44 8.48
C LEU A 101 7.29 -3.69 7.60
N THR A 102 6.23 -4.47 7.82
CA THR A 102 5.86 -5.55 6.92
C THR A 102 4.98 -5.04 5.78
N LEU A 103 5.40 -5.26 4.52
CA LEU A 103 4.60 -4.97 3.34
C LEU A 103 3.64 -6.12 3.05
N LEU A 104 2.37 -5.92 3.39
CA LEU A 104 1.28 -6.80 3.00
C LEU A 104 0.88 -6.57 1.53
N THR A 105 0.92 -7.60 0.68
CA THR A 105 0.59 -7.51 -0.76
C THR A 105 0.05 -8.82 -1.34
N ARG A 106 -0.75 -8.72 -2.43
CA ARG A 106 -1.08 -9.86 -3.32
C ARG A 106 -0.39 -9.81 -4.67
N ASP A 107 0.44 -8.79 -4.90
CA ASP A 107 1.12 -8.61 -6.17
C ASP A 107 2.21 -9.67 -6.34
N ALA A 108 2.04 -10.56 -7.32
CA ALA A 108 2.95 -11.67 -7.57
C ALA A 108 4.35 -11.20 -7.98
N ALA A 109 4.47 -10.04 -8.65
CA ALA A 109 5.77 -9.51 -9.05
C ALA A 109 6.57 -9.03 -7.84
N ILE A 110 5.91 -8.45 -6.83
CA ILE A 110 6.57 -8.06 -5.57
C ILE A 110 6.94 -9.31 -4.75
N LEU A 111 6.02 -10.26 -4.62
CA LEU A 111 6.28 -11.50 -3.87
C LEU A 111 7.45 -12.30 -4.47
N ALA A 112 7.59 -12.32 -5.79
CA ALA A 112 8.68 -13.00 -6.48
C ALA A 112 10.07 -12.39 -6.21
N LEU A 113 10.15 -11.16 -5.68
CA LEU A 113 11.42 -10.54 -5.28
C LEU A 113 12.01 -11.17 -4.01
N ASN A 114 11.24 -11.96 -3.26
CA ASN A 114 11.66 -12.63 -2.02
C ASN A 114 12.36 -11.68 -1.03
N LEU A 115 11.81 -10.48 -0.87
CA LEU A 115 12.34 -9.49 0.06
C LEU A 115 11.89 -9.80 1.49
N ASP A 116 12.80 -9.62 2.45
CA ASP A 116 12.47 -9.69 3.86
C ASP A 116 11.38 -8.66 4.21
N GLY A 117 10.43 -9.05 5.06
CA GLY A 117 9.32 -8.18 5.45
C GLY A 117 8.24 -7.99 4.38
N VAL A 118 8.21 -8.79 3.31
CA VAL A 118 7.07 -8.84 2.39
C VAL A 118 6.23 -10.08 2.68
N VAL A 119 4.95 -9.89 2.99
CA VAL A 119 4.02 -10.97 3.34
C VAL A 119 2.85 -11.00 2.36
N LYS A 120 2.47 -12.22 1.96
CA LYS A 120 1.30 -12.44 1.12
C LYS A 120 0.02 -12.19 1.92
N ALA A 121 -0.86 -11.39 1.35
CA ALA A 121 -2.16 -11.05 1.92
C ALA A 121 -3.26 -12.06 1.59
#